data_AF-A0AA38PM25-F1
#
_entry.id   AF-A0AA38PM25-F1
#
_cell.length_a   1.000
_cell.length_b   1.000
_cell.length_c   1.000
_cell.angle_alpha   90.00
_cell.angle_beta   90.00
_cell.angle_gamma   90.00
#
_symmetry.space_group_name_H-M   'P 1'
#
loop_
_entity.id
_entity.type
_entity.pdbx_description
1 polymer ?
#
loop_
_entity_poly.entity_id
_entity_poly.type
_entity_poly.pdbx_seq_one_letter_code
_entity_poly.pdbx_strand_id
1 'polypeptide(L)'
;MYSHWRERKPPVGATRRRRLLLSYAPDWIITILLAVIFFLVERVHGFWRDFSLEDISLRHPYAVHERVPTFALVLICFVSPLLIQPLINILTIRSWWDLHNLILSLAMAGVITQFTKITVGRPRPDLLDRCQPRSGSTDPTFGLSTATVCTQTDMSLLKDGFRSFPSGHSSLSFAGLGFLAFYLAGKLHLFDHKGYLGKVWLFLAPLSGATLVAISRTMDYRHHWQDVLVGSILGIVMAYFSYRQYYPSLSSELCHQPYSPRIARDPEILPMHHRHQHSETTALPPPEGTVSRPDPGSLTELWGTNARIETSEYHSESQSDH
;
A
#
# COMPACT_ATOMS: atom_id res chain seq x y z
N MET A 1 -15.02 26.23 -31.97
CA MET A 1 -14.52 24.85 -32.17
C MET A 1 -13.03 24.82 -31.82
N TYR A 2 -12.70 24.77 -30.52
CA TYR A 2 -11.30 24.73 -30.07
C TYR A 2 -10.81 23.28 -30.13
N SER A 3 -9.99 22.98 -31.13
CA SER A 3 -9.26 21.73 -31.26
C SER A 3 -8.17 21.68 -30.18
N HIS A 4 -8.45 20.96 -29.10
CA HIS A 4 -7.47 20.68 -28.06
C HIS A 4 -6.46 19.68 -28.62
N TRP A 5 -5.44 20.18 -29.32
CA TRP A 5 -4.28 19.40 -29.73
C TRP A 5 -3.60 18.87 -28.46
N ARG A 6 -3.79 17.58 -28.15
CA ARG A 6 -2.95 16.89 -27.17
C ARG A 6 -1.54 16.82 -27.76
N GLU A 7 -0.68 17.74 -27.35
CA GLU A 7 0.75 17.64 -27.61
C GLU A 7 1.24 16.27 -27.11
N ARG A 8 1.70 15.44 -28.05
CA ARG A 8 2.40 14.20 -27.72
C ARG A 8 3.70 14.63 -27.06
N LYS A 9 3.80 14.45 -25.74
CA LYS A 9 5.02 14.69 -24.99
C LYS A 9 6.19 13.96 -25.68
N PRO A 10 7.33 14.62 -25.94
CA PRO A 10 8.45 14.00 -26.63
C PRO A 10 8.93 12.76 -25.87
N PRO A 11 9.43 11.73 -26.58
CA PRO A 11 9.94 10.52 -25.94
C PRO A 11 11.06 10.87 -24.95
N VAL A 12 11.01 10.26 -23.77
CA VAL A 12 12.02 10.50 -22.70
C VAL A 12 13.41 10.19 -23.25
N GLY A 13 14.31 11.19 -23.29
CA GLY A 13 15.69 11.03 -23.76
C GLY A 13 16.47 10.00 -22.95
N ALA A 14 17.47 9.35 -23.58
CA ALA A 14 18.25 8.26 -22.97
C ALA A 14 18.88 8.65 -21.62
N THR A 15 19.40 9.87 -21.50
CA THR A 15 19.99 10.42 -20.26
C THR A 15 18.96 10.50 -19.13
N ARG A 16 17.75 10.97 -19.43
CA ARG A 16 16.68 11.09 -18.44
C ARG A 16 16.13 9.71 -18.05
N ARG A 17 16.02 8.76 -18.99
CA ARG A 17 15.68 7.36 -18.67
C ARG A 17 16.71 6.75 -17.71
N ARG A 18 18.00 6.93 -17.99
CA ARG A 18 19.08 6.44 -17.11
C ARG A 18 19.01 7.03 -15.71
N ARG A 19 18.81 8.36 -15.59
CA ARG A 19 18.65 9.01 -14.28
C ARG A 19 17.42 8.47 -13.53
N LEU A 20 16.29 8.30 -14.22
CA LEU A 20 15.07 7.72 -13.63
C LEU A 20 15.34 6.32 -13.10
N LEU A 21 15.92 5.43 -13.90
CA LEU A 21 16.27 4.08 -13.46
C LEU A 21 17.19 4.08 -12.23
N LEU A 22 18.23 4.93 -12.22
CA LEU A 22 19.14 5.05 -11.08
C LEU A 22 18.44 5.58 -9.82
N SER A 23 17.44 6.47 -9.95
CA SER A 23 16.70 6.99 -8.80
C SER A 23 15.81 5.96 -8.10
N TYR A 24 15.39 4.91 -8.81
CA TYR A 24 14.59 3.80 -8.29
C TYR A 24 15.42 2.54 -8.01
N ALA A 25 16.69 2.48 -8.43
CA ALA A 25 17.56 1.33 -8.19
C ALA A 25 17.66 0.94 -6.70
N PRO A 26 17.78 1.88 -5.73
CA PRO A 26 17.77 1.53 -4.31
C PRO A 26 16.50 0.79 -3.87
N ASP A 27 15.32 1.22 -4.34
CA ASP A 27 14.04 0.60 -4.00
C ASP A 27 13.99 -0.86 -4.49
N TRP A 28 14.47 -1.12 -5.70
CA TRP A 28 14.54 -2.46 -6.27
C TRP A 28 15.58 -3.33 -5.59
N ILE A 29 16.73 -2.77 -5.19
CA ILE A 29 17.74 -3.49 -4.39
C ILE A 29 17.13 -3.93 -3.06
N ILE A 30 16.44 -3.03 -2.35
CA ILE A 30 15.75 -3.36 -1.09
C ILE A 30 14.67 -4.42 -1.33
N THR A 31 13.88 -4.29 -2.39
CA THR A 31 12.83 -5.25 -2.72
C THR A 31 13.39 -6.64 -3.03
N ILE A 32 14.48 -6.72 -3.80
CA ILE A 32 15.18 -7.98 -4.09
C ILE A 32 15.77 -8.57 -2.81
N LEU A 33 16.38 -7.75 -1.96
CA LEU A 33 16.91 -8.18 -0.67
C LEU A 33 15.80 -8.75 0.21
N LEU A 34 14.64 -8.08 0.31
CA LEU A 34 13.47 -8.57 1.03
C LEU A 34 12.96 -9.90 0.45
N ALA A 35 12.92 -10.05 -0.87
CA ALA A 35 12.56 -11.30 -1.52
C ALA A 35 13.55 -12.43 -1.21
N VAL A 36 14.86 -12.15 -1.22
CA VAL A 36 15.88 -13.13 -0.82
C VAL A 36 15.71 -13.53 0.64
N ILE A 37 15.53 -12.56 1.55
CA ILE A 37 15.25 -12.82 2.97
C ILE A 37 14.02 -13.70 3.13
N PHE A 38 12.93 -13.42 2.40
CA PHE A 38 11.72 -14.23 2.42
C PHE A 38 12.01 -15.72 2.13
N PHE A 39 12.75 -16.02 1.06
CA PHE A 39 13.09 -17.41 0.71
C PHE A 39 14.09 -18.05 1.69
N LEU A 40 15.02 -17.27 2.26
CA LEU A 40 15.97 -17.77 3.25
C LEU A 40 15.29 -18.12 4.57
N VAL A 41 14.39 -17.25 5.05
CA VAL A 41 13.63 -17.46 6.30
C VAL A 41 12.78 -18.74 6.23
N GLU A 42 12.25 -19.10 5.06
CA GLU A 42 11.49 -20.34 4.88
C GLU A 42 12.31 -21.59 5.21
N ARG A 43 13.63 -21.57 4.97
CA ARG A 43 14.54 -22.69 5.24
C ARG A 43 14.88 -22.82 6.73
N VAL A 44 14.79 -21.75 7.51
CA VAL A 44 15.07 -21.75 8.96
C VAL A 44 14.08 -22.64 9.71
N HIS A 45 14.55 -23.45 10.66
CA HIS A 45 13.72 -24.37 11.46
C HIS A 45 12.59 -23.62 12.21
N GLY A 46 12.95 -22.55 12.92
CA GLY A 46 12.02 -21.76 13.73
C GLY A 46 11.79 -22.35 15.13
N PHE A 47 11.01 -21.64 15.93
CA PHE A 47 10.54 -22.07 17.24
C PHE A 47 9.38 -23.06 17.08
N TRP A 48 9.34 -24.09 17.93
CA TRP A 48 8.22 -25.02 18.02
C TRP A 48 7.61 -24.88 19.40
N ARG A 49 6.35 -24.42 19.45
CA ARG A 49 5.66 -24.22 20.72
C ARG A 49 5.13 -25.55 21.24
N ASP A 50 5.31 -25.78 22.53
CA ASP A 50 4.75 -26.93 23.21
C ASP A 50 3.21 -26.96 23.10
N PHE A 51 2.65 -28.17 23.10
CA PHE A 51 1.23 -28.40 22.86
C PHE A 51 0.71 -29.54 23.72
N SER A 52 -0.60 -29.58 23.94
CA SER A 52 -1.25 -30.68 24.65
C SER A 52 -1.76 -31.70 23.64
N LEU A 53 -1.57 -32.99 23.95
CA LEU A 53 -2.18 -34.09 23.20
C LEU A 53 -3.69 -34.15 23.40
N GLU A 54 -4.19 -33.57 24.49
CA GLU A 54 -5.62 -33.49 24.84
C GLU A 54 -6.36 -32.35 24.15
N ASP A 55 -5.64 -31.40 23.54
CA ASP A 55 -6.22 -30.25 22.86
C ASP A 55 -6.98 -30.67 21.59
N ILE A 56 -8.32 -30.63 21.68
CA ILE A 56 -9.22 -30.97 20.58
C ILE A 56 -9.08 -30.04 19.37
N SER A 57 -8.59 -28.81 19.58
CA SER A 57 -8.40 -27.85 18.49
C SER A 57 -7.24 -28.23 17.56
N LEU A 58 -6.38 -29.17 17.97
CA LEU A 58 -5.23 -29.66 17.22
C LEU A 58 -5.48 -31.04 16.55
N ARG A 59 -6.69 -31.59 16.69
CA ARG A 59 -7.08 -32.93 16.24
C ARG A 59 -7.78 -32.94 14.88
N HIS A 60 -7.78 -31.84 14.13
CA HIS A 60 -8.40 -31.82 12.81
C HIS A 60 -7.58 -32.64 11.79
N PRO A 61 -8.21 -33.19 10.75
CA PRO A 61 -7.50 -33.95 9.72
C PRO A 61 -6.66 -33.02 8.83
N TYR A 62 -5.50 -33.51 8.41
CA TYR A 62 -4.63 -32.86 7.45
C TYR A 62 -5.27 -32.85 6.06
N ALA A 63 -5.51 -31.66 5.53
CA ALA A 63 -6.00 -31.48 4.16
C ALA A 63 -4.88 -31.74 3.14
N VAL A 64 -4.85 -32.93 2.55
CA VAL A 64 -3.89 -33.32 1.49
C VAL A 64 -4.05 -32.43 0.26
N HIS A 65 -5.30 -32.09 -0.09
CA HIS A 65 -5.63 -31.20 -1.20
C HIS A 65 -6.21 -29.90 -0.64
N GLU A 66 -5.46 -28.82 -0.76
CA GLU A 66 -5.92 -27.50 -0.37
C GLU A 66 -6.94 -26.95 -1.37
N ARG A 67 -8.00 -26.30 -0.88
CA ARG A 67 -8.97 -25.63 -1.77
C ARG A 67 -8.33 -24.52 -2.59
N VAL A 68 -7.40 -23.78 -1.97
CA VAL A 68 -6.55 -22.79 -2.65
C VAL A 68 -5.09 -23.20 -2.46
N PRO A 69 -4.47 -23.94 -3.39
CA PRO A 69 -3.06 -24.27 -3.30
C PRO A 69 -2.20 -23.02 -3.50
N THR A 70 -0.93 -23.06 -3.04
CA THR A 70 0.03 -21.94 -3.16
C THR A 70 0.15 -21.41 -4.59
N PHE A 71 0.10 -22.28 -5.61
CA PHE A 71 0.11 -21.85 -7.01
C PHE A 71 -1.11 -20.97 -7.35
N ALA A 72 -2.31 -21.39 -6.94
CA ALA A 72 -3.53 -20.61 -7.15
C ALA A 72 -3.47 -19.29 -6.38
N LEU A 73 -2.91 -19.27 -5.17
CA LEU A 73 -2.67 -18.02 -4.42
C LEU A 73 -1.84 -17.04 -5.25
N VAL A 74 -0.70 -17.48 -5.81
CA VAL A 74 0.18 -16.63 -6.63
C VAL A 74 -0.57 -16.10 -7.85
N LEU A 75 -1.36 -16.93 -8.52
CA LEU A 75 -2.18 -16.48 -9.65
C LEU A 75 -3.21 -15.41 -9.21
N ILE A 76 -3.88 -15.62 -8.09
CA ILE A 76 -4.95 -14.76 -7.60
C ILE A 76 -4.41 -13.43 -7.08
N CYS A 77 -3.41 -13.40 -6.21
CA CYS A 77 -2.99 -12.17 -5.52
C CYS A 77 -1.80 -11.46 -6.18
N PHE A 78 -1.04 -12.13 -7.04
CA PHE A 78 0.09 -11.51 -7.74
C PHE A 78 -0.17 -11.35 -9.24
N VAL A 79 -0.47 -12.44 -9.95
CA VAL A 79 -0.63 -12.38 -11.40
C VAL A 79 -1.89 -11.61 -11.80
N SER A 80 -3.03 -11.85 -11.14
CA SER A 80 -4.28 -11.17 -11.50
C SER A 80 -4.19 -9.64 -11.34
N PRO A 81 -3.67 -9.07 -10.23
CA PRO A 81 -3.52 -7.63 -10.13
C PRO A 81 -2.47 -7.06 -11.09
N LEU A 82 -1.40 -7.82 -11.37
CA LEU A 82 -0.35 -7.43 -12.32
C LEU A 82 -0.90 -7.29 -13.75
N LEU A 83 -1.93 -8.05 -14.12
CA LEU A 83 -2.59 -7.96 -15.43
C LEU A 83 -3.72 -6.92 -15.43
N ILE A 84 -4.49 -6.83 -14.35
CA ILE A 84 -5.65 -5.93 -14.25
C ILE A 84 -5.20 -4.46 -14.15
N GLN A 85 -4.12 -4.15 -13.43
CA GLN A 85 -3.65 -2.78 -13.23
C GLN A 85 -3.27 -2.08 -14.56
N PRO A 86 -2.41 -2.65 -15.43
CA PRO A 86 -2.12 -2.06 -16.73
C PRO A 86 -3.37 -1.84 -17.59
N LEU A 87 -4.32 -2.78 -17.56
CA LEU A 87 -5.56 -2.66 -18.32
C LEU A 87 -6.38 -1.43 -17.86
N ILE A 88 -6.60 -1.28 -16.55
CA ILE A 88 -7.30 -0.11 -15.99
C ILE A 88 -6.52 1.17 -16.29
N ASN A 89 -5.20 1.12 -16.18
CA ASN A 89 -4.34 2.27 -16.42
C ASN A 89 -4.42 2.76 -17.87
N ILE A 90 -4.44 1.84 -18.84
CA ILE A 90 -4.60 2.16 -20.27
C ILE A 90 -5.94 2.88 -20.54
N LEU A 91 -7.00 2.45 -19.85
CA LEU A 91 -8.35 3.01 -19.96
C LEU A 91 -8.50 4.37 -19.24
N THR A 92 -7.64 4.65 -18.25
CA THR A 92 -7.72 5.85 -17.41
C THR A 92 -6.63 6.87 -17.77
N ILE A 93 -5.42 6.75 -17.21
CA ILE A 93 -4.39 7.82 -17.18
C ILE A 93 -3.15 7.48 -18.03
N ARG A 94 -3.00 6.23 -18.47
CA ARG A 94 -1.90 5.72 -19.33
C ARG A 94 -0.50 5.98 -18.76
N SER A 95 -0.29 5.76 -17.45
CA SER A 95 0.99 5.98 -16.78
C SER A 95 1.66 4.67 -16.34
N TRP A 96 2.65 4.16 -17.09
CA TRP A 96 3.32 2.87 -16.82
C TRP A 96 4.08 2.75 -15.48
N TRP A 97 4.11 3.80 -14.68
CA TRP A 97 4.82 3.85 -13.40
C TRP A 97 4.08 3.15 -12.26
N ASP A 98 2.89 2.60 -12.45
CA ASP A 98 2.04 2.14 -11.34
C ASP A 98 2.36 0.73 -10.80
N LEU A 99 3.03 -0.11 -11.59
CA LEU A 99 3.08 -1.57 -11.34
C LEU A 99 3.98 -1.99 -10.17
N HIS A 100 5.00 -1.20 -9.84
CA HIS A 100 6.00 -1.56 -8.83
C HIS A 100 5.44 -1.57 -7.40
N ASN A 101 4.32 -0.88 -7.16
CA ASN A 101 3.70 -0.73 -5.85
C ASN A 101 3.05 -2.02 -5.33
N LEU A 102 2.52 -2.83 -6.24
CA LEU A 102 2.00 -4.16 -5.93
C LEU A 102 3.09 -5.06 -5.35
N ILE A 103 4.29 -5.01 -5.95
CA ILE A 103 5.42 -5.83 -5.54
C ILE A 103 5.87 -5.43 -4.14
N LEU A 104 5.94 -4.13 -3.85
CA LEU A 104 6.28 -3.64 -2.52
C LEU A 104 5.28 -4.13 -1.45
N SER A 105 3.97 -4.05 -1.73
CA SER A 105 2.91 -4.52 -0.82
C SER A 105 3.09 -6.01 -0.46
N LEU A 106 3.25 -6.85 -1.49
CA LEU A 106 3.44 -8.30 -1.32
C LEU A 106 4.76 -8.65 -0.64
N ALA A 107 5.85 -7.94 -0.97
CA ALA A 107 7.16 -8.17 -0.38
C ALA A 107 7.16 -7.87 1.13
N MET A 108 6.62 -6.71 1.53
CA MET A 108 6.53 -6.35 2.96
C MET A 108 5.62 -7.30 3.73
N ALA A 109 4.42 -7.58 3.21
CA ALA A 109 3.50 -8.53 3.86
C ALA A 109 4.10 -9.94 3.96
N GLY A 110 4.76 -10.40 2.91
CA GLY A 110 5.42 -11.70 2.85
C GLY A 110 6.54 -11.84 3.89
N VAL A 111 7.48 -10.89 3.92
CA VAL A 111 8.62 -10.92 4.84
C VAL A 111 8.15 -10.89 6.30
N ILE A 112 7.26 -9.97 6.65
CA ILE A 112 6.74 -9.86 8.02
C ILE A 112 6.01 -11.14 8.42
N THR A 113 5.19 -11.71 7.52
CA THR A 113 4.47 -12.97 7.79
C THR A 113 5.45 -14.12 8.04
N GLN A 114 6.45 -14.31 7.18
CA GLN A 114 7.40 -15.42 7.33
C GLN A 114 8.23 -15.28 8.60
N PHE A 115 8.74 -14.07 8.87
CA PHE A 115 9.48 -13.80 10.10
C PHE A 115 8.63 -14.10 11.35
N THR A 116 7.36 -13.68 11.36
CA THR A 116 6.45 -13.94 12.48
C THR A 116 6.13 -15.43 12.61
N LYS A 117 5.94 -16.15 11.51
CA LYS A 117 5.69 -17.60 11.52
C LYS A 117 6.80 -18.39 12.18
N ILE A 118 8.05 -18.10 11.82
CA ILE A 118 9.19 -18.85 12.35
C ILE A 118 9.49 -18.53 13.82
N THR A 119 9.09 -17.35 14.30
CA THR A 119 9.34 -16.90 15.68
C THR A 119 8.23 -17.34 16.62
N VAL A 120 6.96 -17.29 16.18
CA VAL A 120 5.82 -17.66 17.00
C VAL A 120 5.65 -19.18 17.14
N GLY A 121 5.92 -19.96 16.09
CA GLY A 121 5.94 -21.41 16.19
C GLY A 121 4.60 -22.06 16.55
N ARG A 122 3.48 -21.39 16.25
CA ARG A 122 2.13 -21.83 16.67
C ARG A 122 1.72 -23.13 15.92
N PRO A 123 1.31 -24.18 16.67
CA PRO A 123 0.62 -25.36 16.13
C PRO A 123 -0.55 -25.02 15.23
N ARG A 124 -0.68 -25.72 14.11
CA ARG A 124 -1.88 -25.68 13.27
C ARG A 124 -3.00 -26.55 13.86
N PRO A 125 -4.27 -26.29 13.48
CA PRO A 125 -5.38 -27.15 13.91
C PRO A 125 -5.25 -28.62 13.49
N ASP A 126 -4.46 -28.91 12.46
CA ASP A 126 -4.16 -30.24 11.95
C ASP A 126 -2.81 -30.81 12.44
N LEU A 127 -2.23 -30.26 13.52
CA LEU A 127 -0.90 -30.65 13.99
C LEU A 127 -0.84 -32.13 14.40
N LEU A 128 -1.82 -32.65 15.15
CA LEU A 128 -1.72 -34.01 15.68
C LEU A 128 -1.80 -35.06 14.56
N ASP A 129 -2.57 -34.79 13.50
CA ASP A 129 -2.63 -35.65 12.31
C ASP A 129 -1.31 -35.62 11.51
N ARG A 130 -0.60 -34.48 11.48
CA ARG A 130 0.76 -34.43 10.90
C ARG A 130 1.79 -35.12 11.76
N CYS A 131 1.71 -34.91 13.08
CA CYS A 131 2.66 -35.35 14.08
C CYS A 131 2.69 -36.87 14.25
N GLN A 132 1.51 -37.50 14.21
CA GLN A 132 1.32 -38.92 14.52
C GLN A 132 2.03 -39.30 15.84
N PRO A 133 1.49 -38.88 17.00
CA PRO A 133 2.12 -39.13 18.30
C PRO A 133 2.37 -40.63 18.54
N ARG A 134 3.48 -40.98 19.21
CA ARG A 134 3.77 -42.37 19.59
C ARG A 134 2.62 -42.97 20.40
N SER A 135 2.26 -44.22 20.13
CA SER A 135 1.20 -44.92 20.87
C SER A 135 1.45 -44.91 22.37
N GLY A 136 0.42 -44.53 23.15
CA GLY A 136 0.51 -44.42 24.61
C GLY A 136 1.13 -43.13 25.14
N SER A 137 1.48 -42.18 24.27
CA SER A 137 1.95 -40.86 24.70
C SER A 137 0.85 -40.10 25.44
N THR A 138 1.23 -39.49 26.57
CA THR A 138 0.37 -38.63 27.39
C THR A 138 1.12 -37.38 27.75
N ASP A 139 0.40 -36.29 28.01
CA ASP A 139 1.03 -35.06 28.45
C ASP A 139 1.67 -35.27 29.85
N PRO A 140 2.80 -34.60 30.15
CA PRO A 140 3.37 -34.62 31.50
C PRO A 140 2.37 -34.10 32.54
N THR A 141 2.36 -34.64 33.76
CA THR A 141 1.36 -34.33 34.82
C THR A 141 1.12 -32.84 35.06
N PHE A 142 2.15 -32.00 34.90
CA PHE A 142 2.07 -30.55 35.05
C PHE A 142 2.74 -29.81 33.87
N GLY A 143 2.64 -30.36 32.66
CA GLY A 143 3.36 -29.84 31.50
C GLY A 143 2.67 -30.11 30.18
N LEU A 144 3.33 -29.69 29.11
CA LEU A 144 2.91 -29.89 27.74
C LEU A 144 3.86 -30.85 27.03
N SER A 145 3.37 -31.50 25.99
CA SER A 145 4.17 -32.33 25.10
C SER A 145 4.97 -31.47 24.13
N THR A 146 6.14 -31.97 23.75
CA THR A 146 7.01 -31.36 22.73
C THR A 146 6.92 -32.16 21.43
N ALA A 147 7.44 -31.60 20.33
CA ALA A 147 7.48 -32.28 19.03
C ALA A 147 8.25 -33.62 19.02
N THR A 148 9.01 -33.94 20.07
CA THR A 148 9.72 -35.23 20.21
C THR A 148 8.78 -36.44 20.32
N VAL A 149 7.51 -36.20 20.67
CA VAL A 149 6.47 -37.23 20.73
C VAL A 149 6.02 -37.70 19.34
N CYS A 150 6.28 -36.90 18.31
CA CYS A 150 5.87 -37.16 16.93
C CYS A 150 6.67 -38.32 16.31
N THR A 151 6.00 -39.15 15.51
CA THR A 151 6.65 -40.24 14.74
C THR A 151 6.84 -39.91 13.26
N GLN A 152 6.32 -38.76 12.82
CA GLN A 152 6.42 -38.29 11.44
C GLN A 152 7.87 -38.29 10.93
N THR A 153 8.09 -38.89 9.75
CA THR A 153 9.41 -38.94 9.10
C THR A 153 9.62 -37.74 8.17
N ASP A 154 8.56 -37.18 7.60
CA ASP A 154 8.63 -35.97 6.78
C ASP A 154 8.74 -34.72 7.65
N MET A 155 9.99 -34.25 7.83
CA MET A 155 10.28 -33.05 8.59
C MET A 155 9.71 -31.78 7.96
N SER A 156 9.47 -31.75 6.64
CA SER A 156 8.87 -30.58 5.99
C SER A 156 7.39 -30.46 6.36
N LEU A 157 6.68 -31.60 6.41
CA LEU A 157 5.29 -31.68 6.82
C LEU A 157 5.11 -31.31 8.30
N LEU A 158 5.99 -31.83 9.17
CA LEU A 158 5.96 -31.54 10.61
C LEU A 158 6.28 -30.07 10.88
N LYS A 159 7.33 -29.54 10.25
CA LYS A 159 7.74 -28.14 10.36
C LYS A 159 6.64 -27.18 9.90
N ASP A 160 5.93 -27.51 8.83
CA ASP A 160 4.77 -26.74 8.38
C ASP A 160 3.64 -26.76 9.43
N GLY A 161 3.51 -27.85 10.19
CA GLY A 161 2.56 -27.97 11.32
C GLY A 161 2.75 -26.92 12.43
N PHE A 162 3.94 -26.35 12.60
CA PHE A 162 4.22 -25.29 13.60
C PHE A 162 4.21 -23.87 13.01
N ARG A 163 3.75 -23.68 11.77
CA ARG A 163 3.77 -22.39 11.05
C ARG A 163 2.37 -21.80 10.85
N SER A 164 1.53 -21.88 11.88
CA SER A 164 0.14 -21.43 11.79
C SER A 164 -0.01 -19.90 11.84
N PHE A 165 0.66 -19.20 12.76
CA PHE A 165 0.42 -17.76 12.96
C PHE A 165 1.48 -16.87 12.31
N PRO A 166 1.12 -15.79 11.59
CA PRO A 166 -0.19 -15.52 11.00
C PRO A 166 -0.37 -16.28 9.68
N SER A 167 -1.58 -16.29 9.11
CA SER A 167 -1.83 -16.98 7.85
C SER A 167 -1.20 -16.26 6.66
N GLY A 168 -0.26 -16.92 5.98
CA GLY A 168 0.41 -16.41 4.77
C GLY A 168 -0.50 -16.27 3.56
N HIS A 169 -1.49 -17.16 3.40
CA HIS A 169 -2.49 -17.03 2.34
C HIS A 169 -3.37 -15.81 2.58
N SER A 170 -3.76 -15.57 3.84
CA SER A 170 -4.55 -14.41 4.21
C SER A 170 -3.77 -13.12 4.01
N SER A 171 -2.54 -13.03 4.53
CA SER A 171 -1.74 -11.80 4.42
C SER A 171 -1.36 -11.47 2.98
N LEU A 172 -0.93 -12.44 2.17
CA LEU A 172 -0.57 -12.20 0.77
C LEU A 172 -1.79 -11.88 -0.10
N SER A 173 -2.93 -12.55 0.12
CA SER A 173 -4.15 -12.24 -0.63
C SER A 173 -4.67 -10.83 -0.33
N PHE A 174 -4.73 -10.43 0.95
CA PHE A 174 -5.11 -9.06 1.32
C PHE A 174 -4.05 -8.02 0.91
N ALA A 175 -2.77 -8.36 0.88
CA ALA A 175 -1.72 -7.46 0.37
C ALA A 175 -1.84 -7.21 -1.14
N GLY A 176 -2.06 -8.26 -1.93
CA GLY A 176 -2.15 -8.16 -3.40
C GLY A 176 -3.50 -7.64 -3.89
N LEU A 177 -4.60 -8.29 -3.48
CA LEU A 177 -5.95 -7.88 -3.88
C LEU A 177 -6.42 -6.64 -3.12
N GLY A 178 -6.01 -6.44 -1.87
CA GLY A 178 -6.29 -5.19 -1.16
C GLY A 178 -5.57 -4.00 -1.79
N PHE A 179 -4.34 -4.19 -2.30
CA PHE A 179 -3.69 -3.15 -3.09
C PHE A 179 -4.48 -2.86 -4.37
N LEU A 180 -4.95 -3.89 -5.08
CA LEU A 180 -5.82 -3.72 -6.25
C LEU A 180 -7.12 -2.97 -5.89
N ALA A 181 -7.71 -3.26 -4.72
CA ALA A 181 -8.88 -2.56 -4.22
C ALA A 181 -8.59 -1.06 -4.06
N PHE A 182 -7.53 -0.69 -3.32
CA PHE A 182 -7.15 0.71 -3.14
C PHE A 182 -6.78 1.41 -4.46
N TYR A 183 -6.11 0.70 -5.36
CA TYR A 183 -5.82 1.19 -6.71
C TYR A 183 -7.11 1.53 -7.47
N LEU A 184 -8.08 0.62 -7.48
CA LEU A 184 -9.40 0.84 -8.08
C LEU A 184 -10.14 2.01 -7.42
N ALA A 185 -10.14 2.09 -6.10
CA ALA A 185 -10.77 3.18 -5.37
C ALA A 185 -10.19 4.55 -5.75
N GLY A 186 -8.87 4.64 -5.92
CA GLY A 186 -8.20 5.85 -6.40
C GLY A 186 -8.57 6.20 -7.84
N LYS A 187 -8.50 5.24 -8.78
CA LYS A 187 -8.79 5.49 -10.20
C LYS A 187 -10.26 5.82 -10.47
N LEU A 188 -11.17 5.24 -9.70
CA LEU A 188 -12.61 5.46 -9.84
C LEU A 188 -13.13 6.64 -9.02
N HIS A 189 -12.26 7.30 -8.24
CA HIS A 189 -12.65 8.31 -7.26
C HIS A 189 -13.81 7.84 -6.38
N LEU A 190 -13.59 6.75 -5.64
CA LEU A 190 -14.61 6.13 -4.80
C LEU A 190 -15.20 7.09 -3.77
N PHE A 191 -14.36 7.97 -3.19
CA PHE A 191 -14.74 8.89 -2.13
C PHE A 191 -14.94 10.33 -2.62
N ASP A 192 -15.49 10.51 -3.83
CA ASP A 192 -15.80 11.83 -4.42
C ASP A 192 -17.11 12.46 -3.92
N HIS A 193 -17.68 11.94 -2.83
CA HIS A 193 -18.96 12.37 -2.25
C HIS A 193 -20.19 12.26 -3.18
N LYS A 194 -20.08 11.64 -4.36
CA LYS A 194 -21.20 11.51 -5.32
C LYS A 194 -22.02 10.22 -5.18
N GLY A 195 -21.49 9.22 -4.46
CA GLY A 195 -22.26 8.03 -4.05
C GLY A 195 -22.66 7.07 -5.18
N TYR A 196 -21.69 6.56 -5.96
CA TYR A 196 -21.96 5.58 -7.03
C TYR A 196 -21.72 4.12 -6.58
N LEU A 197 -22.79 3.32 -6.50
CA LEU A 197 -22.72 1.92 -6.07
C LEU A 197 -21.79 1.04 -6.93
N GLY A 198 -21.71 1.29 -8.24
CA GLY A 198 -20.81 0.53 -9.12
C GLY A 198 -19.33 0.64 -8.72
N LYS A 199 -18.91 1.82 -8.24
CA LYS A 199 -17.54 2.03 -7.73
C LYS A 199 -17.28 1.21 -6.47
N VAL A 200 -18.29 1.14 -5.58
CA VAL A 200 -18.22 0.37 -4.33
C VAL A 200 -18.08 -1.11 -4.62
N TRP A 201 -18.89 -1.67 -5.51
CA TRP A 201 -18.78 -3.09 -5.88
C TRP A 201 -17.46 -3.44 -6.54
N LEU A 202 -16.93 -2.57 -7.42
CA LEU A 202 -15.60 -2.77 -8.01
C LEU A 202 -14.48 -2.72 -6.97
N PHE A 203 -14.61 -1.88 -5.94
CA PHE A 203 -13.69 -1.87 -4.80
C PHE A 203 -13.80 -3.12 -3.92
N LEU A 204 -15.02 -3.58 -3.63
CA LEU A 204 -15.28 -4.73 -2.76
C LEU A 204 -14.98 -6.08 -3.43
N ALA A 205 -15.06 -6.18 -4.76
CA ALA A 205 -14.80 -7.42 -5.49
C ALA A 205 -13.43 -8.06 -5.20
N PRO A 206 -12.29 -7.36 -5.32
CA PRO A 206 -11.00 -7.93 -4.95
C PRO A 206 -10.88 -8.26 -3.45
N LEU A 207 -11.47 -7.46 -2.56
CA LEU A 207 -11.50 -7.77 -1.12
C LEU A 207 -12.31 -9.02 -0.80
N SER A 208 -13.40 -9.24 -1.53
CA SER A 208 -14.21 -10.47 -1.44
C SER A 208 -13.39 -11.67 -1.90
N GLY A 209 -12.64 -11.54 -3.00
CA GLY A 209 -11.70 -12.57 -3.45
C GLY A 209 -10.63 -12.90 -2.40
N ALA A 210 -10.03 -11.89 -1.76
CA ALA A 210 -9.08 -12.09 -0.66
C ALA A 210 -9.73 -12.82 0.53
N THR A 211 -10.97 -12.43 0.86
CA THR A 211 -11.74 -13.04 1.94
C THR A 211 -12.05 -14.51 1.66
N LEU A 212 -12.38 -14.89 0.42
CA LEU A 212 -12.59 -16.30 0.05
C LEU A 212 -11.30 -17.13 0.17
N VAL A 213 -10.16 -16.57 -0.23
CA VAL A 213 -8.85 -17.21 -0.03
C VAL A 213 -8.56 -17.37 1.47
N ALA A 214 -8.83 -16.36 2.28
CA ALA A 214 -8.67 -16.39 3.73
C ALA A 214 -9.57 -17.46 4.38
N ILE A 215 -10.86 -17.51 4.03
CA ILE A 215 -11.83 -18.49 4.55
C ILE A 215 -11.39 -19.92 4.20
N SER A 216 -10.87 -20.15 2.99
CA SER A 216 -10.41 -21.48 2.58
C SER A 216 -9.41 -22.10 3.56
N ARG A 217 -8.62 -21.29 4.26
CA ARG A 217 -7.63 -21.74 5.24
C ARG A 217 -8.24 -22.30 6.52
N THR A 218 -9.39 -21.76 6.92
CA THR A 218 -10.16 -22.30 8.05
C THR A 218 -10.90 -23.56 7.64
N MET A 219 -11.45 -23.60 6.42
CA MET A 219 -12.15 -24.76 5.91
C MET A 219 -11.20 -25.96 5.70
N ASP A 220 -9.93 -25.71 5.38
CA ASP A 220 -8.87 -26.73 5.22
C ASP A 220 -8.19 -27.08 6.57
N TYR A 221 -8.66 -26.50 7.70
CA TYR A 221 -8.06 -26.65 9.03
C TYR A 221 -6.56 -26.32 9.12
N ARG A 222 -6.06 -25.51 8.18
CA ARG A 222 -4.65 -25.09 8.12
C ARG A 222 -4.36 -23.98 9.14
N HIS A 223 -5.37 -23.21 9.51
CA HIS A 223 -5.23 -22.00 10.32
C HIS A 223 -6.43 -21.82 11.24
N HIS A 224 -6.18 -21.36 12.46
CA HIS A 224 -7.25 -20.87 13.32
C HIS A 224 -7.76 -19.52 12.78
N TRP A 225 -8.98 -19.15 13.16
CA TRP A 225 -9.57 -17.89 12.72
C TRP A 225 -8.73 -16.67 13.13
N GLN A 226 -8.01 -16.70 14.27
CA GLN A 226 -7.13 -15.59 14.67
C GLN A 226 -5.94 -15.44 13.73
N ASP A 227 -5.37 -16.57 13.28
CA ASP A 227 -4.24 -16.57 12.34
C ASP A 227 -4.65 -15.91 11.01
N VAL A 228 -5.88 -16.21 10.58
CA VAL A 228 -6.49 -15.64 9.38
C VAL A 228 -6.78 -14.15 9.56
N LEU A 229 -7.44 -13.76 10.65
CA LEU A 229 -7.78 -12.36 10.94
C LEU A 229 -6.54 -11.48 11.01
N VAL A 230 -5.53 -11.87 11.80
CA VAL A 230 -4.28 -11.09 11.93
C VAL A 230 -3.53 -11.07 10.60
N GLY A 231 -3.53 -12.18 9.86
CA GLY A 231 -2.97 -12.22 8.51
C GLY A 231 -3.66 -11.21 7.58
N SER A 232 -4.98 -11.16 7.57
CA SER A 232 -5.75 -10.20 6.76
C SER A 232 -5.47 -8.76 7.14
N ILE A 233 -5.42 -8.45 8.44
CA ILE A 233 -5.10 -7.12 8.97
C ILE A 233 -3.69 -6.71 8.52
N LEU A 234 -2.70 -7.59 8.70
CA LEU A 234 -1.35 -7.33 8.24
C LEU A 234 -1.31 -7.03 6.73
N GLY A 235 -1.98 -7.86 5.92
CA GLY A 235 -2.06 -7.70 4.47
C GLY A 235 -2.67 -6.37 4.05
N ILE A 236 -3.84 -6.01 4.60
CA ILE A 236 -4.55 -4.77 4.22
C ILE A 236 -3.79 -3.51 4.67
N VAL A 237 -3.12 -3.56 5.84
CA VAL A 237 -2.30 -2.45 6.33
C VAL A 237 -1.09 -2.25 5.41
N MET A 238 -0.40 -3.32 5.00
CA MET A 238 0.71 -3.23 4.05
C MET A 238 0.25 -2.75 2.67
N ALA A 239 -0.90 -3.21 2.19
CA ALA A 239 -1.50 -2.73 0.95
C ALA A 239 -1.77 -1.22 0.97
N TYR A 240 -2.40 -0.72 2.05
CA TYR A 240 -2.69 0.70 2.19
C TYR A 240 -1.41 1.53 2.32
N PHE A 241 -0.44 1.05 3.11
CA PHE A 241 0.86 1.70 3.25
C PHE A 241 1.57 1.82 1.91
N SER A 242 1.66 0.74 1.13
CA SER A 242 2.24 0.75 -0.22
C SER A 242 1.50 1.68 -1.18
N TYR A 243 0.16 1.71 -1.12
CA TYR A 243 -0.62 2.65 -1.91
C TYR A 243 -0.24 4.10 -1.59
N ARG A 244 -0.18 4.47 -0.29
CA ARG A 244 0.11 5.84 0.14
C ARG A 244 1.52 6.33 -0.15
N GLN A 245 2.48 5.44 -0.40
CA GLN A 245 3.83 5.85 -0.81
C GLN A 245 3.88 6.48 -2.20
N TYR A 246 2.95 6.13 -3.08
CA TYR A 246 2.97 6.57 -4.47
C TYR A 246 1.70 7.27 -4.92
N TYR A 247 0.65 7.22 -4.11
CA TYR A 247 -0.64 7.86 -4.38
C TYR A 247 -1.07 8.78 -3.25
N PRO A 248 -1.79 9.89 -3.56
CA PRO A 248 -2.51 10.71 -2.59
C PRO A 248 -3.55 9.91 -1.77
N SER A 249 -4.16 10.57 -0.78
CA SER A 249 -5.23 9.94 -0.01
C SER A 249 -6.41 9.62 -0.94
N LEU A 250 -7.19 8.60 -0.60
CA LEU A 250 -8.32 8.16 -1.43
C LEU A 250 -9.44 9.21 -1.54
N SER A 251 -9.49 10.18 -0.63
CA SER A 251 -10.41 11.32 -0.65
C SER A 251 -9.85 12.54 -1.38
N SER A 252 -8.58 12.52 -1.81
CA SER A 252 -8.00 13.62 -2.57
C SER A 252 -8.59 13.68 -3.98
N GLU A 253 -8.79 14.88 -4.51
CA GLU A 253 -9.18 15.07 -5.92
C GLU A 253 -8.17 14.46 -6.90
N LEU A 254 -6.90 14.30 -6.49
CA LEU A 254 -5.84 13.71 -7.30
C LEU A 254 -5.57 12.24 -6.96
N CYS A 255 -6.47 11.54 -6.24
CA CYS A 255 -6.30 10.13 -5.84
C CYS A 255 -6.09 9.15 -7.02
N HIS A 256 -6.50 9.55 -8.22
CA HIS A 256 -6.30 8.79 -9.45
C HIS A 256 -4.87 8.90 -9.99
N GLN A 257 -4.13 9.97 -9.67
CA GLN A 257 -2.80 10.25 -10.22
C GLN A 257 -1.70 9.80 -9.25
N PRO A 258 -0.71 9.03 -9.71
CA PRO A 258 0.48 8.78 -8.90
C PRO A 258 1.29 10.06 -8.73
N TYR A 259 2.06 10.15 -7.65
CA TYR A 259 3.04 11.21 -7.44
C TYR A 259 4.04 11.28 -8.61
N SER A 260 4.53 12.48 -8.89
CA SER A 260 5.53 12.67 -9.95
C SER A 260 6.80 11.86 -9.66
N PRO A 261 7.47 11.31 -10.69
CA PRO A 261 8.75 10.64 -10.49
C PRO A 261 9.75 11.52 -9.74
N ARG A 262 10.67 10.90 -8.98
CA ARG A 262 11.63 11.57 -8.07
C ARG A 262 12.51 12.65 -8.71
N ILE A 263 12.54 12.73 -10.04
CA ILE A 263 13.35 13.67 -10.80
C ILE A 263 12.45 14.76 -11.34
N ALA A 264 12.77 16.01 -10.99
CA ALA A 264 12.11 17.18 -11.56
C ALA A 264 12.13 17.12 -13.09
N ARG A 265 11.07 17.63 -13.74
CA ARG A 265 11.13 17.82 -15.19
C ARG A 265 12.23 18.84 -15.46
N ASP A 266 13.05 18.59 -16.48
CA ASP A 266 13.97 19.61 -16.98
C ASP A 266 13.14 20.87 -17.27
N PRO A 267 13.60 22.07 -16.86
CA PRO A 267 12.85 23.28 -17.09
C PRO A 267 12.58 23.39 -18.59
N GLU A 268 11.31 23.35 -18.96
CA GLU A 268 10.88 23.77 -20.28
C GLU A 268 11.36 25.22 -20.38
N ILE A 269 12.36 25.46 -21.23
CA ILE A 269 12.68 26.81 -21.66
C ILE A 269 11.43 27.24 -22.43
N LEU A 270 10.46 27.82 -21.72
CA LEU A 270 9.35 28.53 -22.33
C LEU A 270 10.02 29.51 -23.30
N PRO A 271 9.62 29.55 -24.58
CA PRO A 271 10.16 30.54 -25.49
C PRO A 271 9.81 31.90 -24.92
N MET A 272 10.78 32.54 -24.26
CA MET A 272 10.69 33.96 -23.98
C MET A 272 10.58 34.59 -25.37
N HIS A 273 9.42 35.16 -25.69
CA HIS A 273 9.29 35.99 -26.87
C HIS A 273 10.34 37.10 -26.73
N HIS A 274 11.47 36.89 -27.38
CA HIS A 274 12.45 37.93 -27.56
C HIS A 274 11.78 38.92 -28.50
N ARG A 275 11.17 39.96 -27.91
CA ARG A 275 10.66 41.09 -28.65
C ARG A 275 11.87 41.69 -29.34
N HIS A 276 12.08 41.32 -30.61
CA HIS A 276 12.98 42.04 -31.48
C HIS A 276 12.48 43.47 -31.52
N GLN A 277 13.16 44.36 -30.79
CA GLN A 277 13.10 45.79 -31.08
C GLN A 277 13.74 45.94 -32.46
N HIS A 278 12.91 45.99 -33.49
CA HIS A 278 13.30 46.63 -34.72
C HIS A 278 13.58 48.10 -34.37
N SER A 279 14.85 48.47 -34.36
CA SER A 279 15.26 49.87 -34.53
C SER A 279 14.85 50.30 -35.93
N GLU A 280 13.60 50.73 -36.08
CA GLU A 280 13.23 51.67 -37.12
C GLU A 280 13.24 53.06 -36.50
N THR A 281 14.25 53.83 -36.91
CA THR A 281 14.35 55.26 -36.66
C THR A 281 13.19 55.94 -37.38
N THR A 282 12.10 56.22 -36.68
CA THR A 282 11.09 57.18 -37.15
C THR A 282 10.82 58.15 -36.02
N ALA A 283 11.34 59.37 -36.18
CA ALA A 283 11.16 60.46 -35.23
C ALA A 283 9.67 60.82 -35.14
N LEU A 284 9.11 60.73 -33.93
CA LEU A 284 7.85 61.35 -33.56
C LEU A 284 8.13 62.51 -32.60
N PRO A 285 7.39 63.64 -32.71
CA PRO A 285 7.62 64.82 -31.89
C PRO A 285 7.19 64.57 -30.42
N PRO A 286 7.73 65.33 -29.45
CA PRO A 286 7.48 65.08 -28.04
C PRO A 286 6.04 65.48 -27.65
N PRO A 287 5.37 64.74 -26.75
CA PRO A 287 4.14 65.22 -26.12
C PRO A 287 4.47 66.25 -25.05
N GLU A 288 3.82 67.41 -25.13
CA GLU A 288 3.73 68.38 -24.04
C GLU A 288 2.96 67.78 -22.84
N GLY A 289 3.46 68.01 -21.63
CA GLY A 289 2.73 67.73 -20.39
C GLY A 289 3.54 66.97 -19.35
N THR A 290 4.41 67.69 -18.62
CA THR A 290 5.03 67.19 -17.39
C THR A 290 4.04 67.28 -16.23
N VAL A 291 3.56 66.13 -15.75
CA VAL A 291 3.06 66.01 -14.37
C VAL A 291 4.15 65.32 -13.55
N SER A 292 4.73 66.06 -12.61
CA SER A 292 5.72 65.55 -11.67
C SER A 292 5.08 64.55 -10.70
N ARG A 293 5.69 63.37 -10.56
CA ARG A 293 5.42 62.45 -9.43
C ARG A 293 6.16 62.97 -8.19
N PRO A 294 5.55 62.96 -6.99
CA PRO A 294 6.30 63.20 -5.77
C PRO A 294 7.11 61.95 -5.38
N ASP A 295 8.31 62.17 -4.85
CA ASP A 295 9.23 61.15 -4.37
C ASP A 295 8.61 60.33 -3.21
N PRO A 296 8.81 59.00 -3.15
CA PRO A 296 8.42 58.24 -1.97
C PRO A 296 9.43 58.48 -0.84
N GLY A 297 8.97 59.15 0.22
CA GLY A 297 9.69 59.30 1.49
C GLY A 297 9.96 57.95 2.18
N SER A 298 10.94 57.94 3.08
CA SER A 298 11.47 56.73 3.74
C SER A 298 10.45 55.99 4.60
N LEU A 299 10.55 54.65 4.60
CA LEU A 299 9.69 53.65 5.26
C LEU A 299 9.55 53.72 6.80
N THR A 300 10.05 54.76 7.46
CA THR A 300 10.07 54.88 8.92
C THR A 300 8.86 55.60 9.55
N GLU A 301 7.95 56.18 8.76
CA GLU A 301 6.76 56.88 9.30
C GLU A 301 5.48 56.03 9.38
N LEU A 302 5.48 54.78 8.89
CA LEU A 302 4.27 53.94 8.85
C LEU A 302 3.99 53.12 10.13
N TRP A 303 4.88 53.16 11.13
CA TRP A 303 4.82 52.27 12.31
C TRP A 303 4.89 53.01 13.65
N GLY A 304 4.42 54.25 13.72
CA GLY A 304 4.65 55.08 14.89
C GLY A 304 3.54 56.04 15.27
N THR A 305 2.26 55.64 15.22
CA THR A 305 1.20 56.24 16.06
C THR A 305 -0.13 55.55 15.78
N ASN A 306 -0.58 54.70 16.71
CA ASN A 306 -1.96 54.67 17.23
C ASN A 306 -2.13 53.41 18.09
N ALA A 307 -1.43 53.42 19.23
CA ALA A 307 -1.91 52.77 20.42
C ALA A 307 -2.74 53.79 21.20
N ARG A 308 -3.90 53.34 21.71
CA ARG A 308 -4.72 53.93 22.80
C ARG A 308 -5.92 54.80 22.38
N ILE A 309 -7.09 54.15 22.25
CA ILE A 309 -8.39 54.56 22.81
C ILE A 309 -9.10 53.23 23.17
N GLU A 310 -8.95 52.73 24.39
CA GLU A 310 -9.84 52.89 25.55
C GLU A 310 -11.25 52.27 25.42
N THR A 311 -11.47 51.37 26.36
CA THR A 311 -12.62 50.53 26.69
C THR A 311 -13.82 51.33 27.19
N SER A 312 -15.04 50.99 26.76
CA SER A 312 -16.23 51.11 27.63
C SER A 312 -17.34 50.13 27.24
N GLU A 313 -17.76 49.38 28.27
CA GLU A 313 -19.10 48.90 28.57
C GLU A 313 -19.80 47.83 27.71
N TYR A 314 -19.84 46.66 28.35
CA TYR A 314 -20.65 45.49 28.06
C TYR A 314 -21.85 45.53 29.04
N HIS A 315 -23.07 45.70 28.54
CA HIS A 315 -24.30 45.41 29.28
C HIS A 315 -25.44 45.08 28.31
N SER A 316 -25.87 43.81 28.29
CA SER A 316 -27.26 43.43 28.59
C SER A 316 -27.45 41.90 28.47
N GLU A 317 -28.11 41.37 29.48
CA GLU A 317 -28.45 39.98 29.80
C GLU A 317 -29.41 39.26 28.84
N SER A 318 -29.38 37.91 28.91
CA SER A 318 -30.51 36.93 29.01
C SER A 318 -30.00 35.57 28.44
N GLN A 319 -29.82 34.44 29.14
CA GLN A 319 -30.67 33.67 30.09
C GLN A 319 -32.15 33.66 29.66
N SER A 320 -32.87 32.56 29.44
CA SER A 320 -32.70 31.12 29.67
C SER A 320 -33.92 30.41 29.02
N ASP A 321 -34.03 29.09 29.21
CA ASP A 321 -35.24 28.25 29.13
C ASP A 321 -35.55 27.54 27.78
N HIS A 322 -35.13 26.27 27.64
CA HIS A 322 -35.91 25.10 28.06
C HIS A 322 -35.13 23.78 27.91
#